data_AF-A0A0F9DCJ9-F1
#
_entry.id   AF-A0A0F9DCJ9-F1
#
_cell.length_a   1.000
_cell.length_b   1.000
_cell.length_c   1.000
_cell.angle_alpha   90.00
_cell.angle_beta   90.00
_cell.angle_gamma   90.00
#
_symmetry.space_group_name_H-M   'P 1'
#
loop_
_entity.id
_entity.type
_entity.pdbx_description
1 polymer ?
#
loop_
_entity_poly.entity_id
_entity_poly.type
_entity_poly.pdbx_seq_one_letter_code
_entity_poly.pdbx_strand_id
1 'polypeptide(L)'
;SLTSLTIPFDLKQKQKEVIDTIRAYLAAGLDPKKSTLFLQSAVSAHTELAWILMSTITPVGELRRMTQFKEKSGFARRSVNLRKNMTKYPVIDYAALEATNVGLLTYPVLMAADILLYDTKFVPVGHDQLQHLELTRELARRFNKRFGKIFIEPKPLLTETPRLMSLNDPARKMSKSHPAGCLFLDDKPADIRKKIQRAVTDSKNKVQYDKKEANPAVSNLMRIYKELTNKSIREIEQEFSGKGYAEFKKALADVVVDALKVFREKKRTNESLMKVLKRGNVKAVSVATKKLTAVKKRIGLI
;
A
#
# COMPACT_ATOMS: atom_id res chain seq x y z
N SER A 1 -8.46 8.83 3.33
CA SER A 1 -8.98 8.00 2.22
C SER A 1 -10.25 7.32 2.68
N LEU A 2 -11.25 7.18 1.81
CA LEU A 2 -12.50 6.47 2.10
C LEU A 2 -12.25 4.99 2.40
N THR A 3 -11.29 4.37 1.69
CA THR A 3 -10.83 2.99 1.93
C THR A 3 -10.29 2.77 3.35
N SER A 4 -9.76 3.81 3.99
CA SER A 4 -9.24 3.68 5.36
C SER A 4 -10.32 3.64 6.45
N LEU A 5 -11.60 3.73 6.08
CA LEU A 5 -12.75 3.57 6.97
C LEU A 5 -13.22 2.10 7.06
N THR A 6 -12.68 1.21 6.21
CA THR A 6 -13.10 -0.20 6.17
C THR A 6 -12.60 -1.00 7.37
N ILE A 7 -11.69 -0.43 8.16
CA ILE A 7 -11.13 -0.99 9.40
C ILE A 7 -11.36 0.01 10.55
N PRO A 8 -11.38 -0.44 11.82
CA PRO A 8 -11.50 0.46 12.97
C PRO A 8 -10.44 1.57 12.94
N PHE A 9 -10.85 2.81 13.25
CA PHE A 9 -9.97 3.98 13.24
C PHE A 9 -10.31 4.94 14.38
N ASP A 10 -9.31 5.71 14.82
CA ASP A 10 -9.47 6.77 15.81
C ASP A 10 -9.77 8.12 15.12
N LEU A 11 -10.87 8.75 15.53
CA LEU A 11 -11.34 10.05 15.03
C LEU A 11 -10.30 11.16 15.21
N LYS A 12 -9.62 11.20 16.37
CA LYS A 12 -8.65 12.24 16.70
C LYS A 12 -7.35 12.09 15.91
N GLN A 13 -6.97 10.85 15.59
CA GLN A 13 -5.75 10.56 14.86
C GLN A 13 -5.93 10.67 13.35
N LYS A 14 -7.14 10.43 12.83
CA LYS A 14 -7.38 10.38 11.37
C LYS A 14 -6.95 11.63 10.63
N GLN A 15 -7.29 12.80 11.16
CA GLN A 15 -6.92 14.08 10.54
C GLN A 15 -5.39 14.24 10.52
N LYS A 16 -4.73 13.86 11.62
CA LYS A 16 -3.27 13.89 11.73
C LYS A 16 -2.60 12.93 10.75
N GLU A 17 -3.09 11.71 10.62
CA GLU A 17 -2.60 10.72 9.65
C GLU A 17 -2.72 11.19 8.21
N VAL A 18 -3.84 11.84 7.86
CA VAL A 18 -4.06 12.41 6.53
C VAL A 18 -3.03 13.50 6.24
N ILE A 19 -2.86 14.44 7.16
CA ILE A 19 -1.87 15.51 7.04
C ILE A 19 -0.45 14.93 6.94
N ASP A 20 -0.10 13.96 7.78
CA ASP A 20 1.23 13.35 7.82
C ASP A 20 1.54 12.54 6.55
N THR A 21 0.53 11.90 5.96
CA THR A 21 0.67 11.19 4.68
C THR A 21 0.97 12.17 3.53
N ILE A 22 0.31 13.32 3.51
CA ILE A 22 0.52 14.31 2.43
C ILE A 22 1.88 14.97 2.60
N ARG A 23 2.28 15.28 3.84
CA ARG A 23 3.65 15.74 4.14
C ARG A 23 4.69 14.71 3.72
N ALA A 24 4.43 13.42 3.93
CA ALA A 24 5.32 12.35 3.49
C ALA A 24 5.45 12.30 1.95
N TYR A 25 4.35 12.45 1.20
CA TYR A 25 4.43 12.52 -0.27
C TYR A 25 5.24 13.72 -0.77
N LEU A 26 5.04 14.91 -0.17
CA LEU A 26 5.82 16.10 -0.51
C LEU A 26 7.31 15.93 -0.14
N ALA A 27 7.59 15.35 1.03
CA ALA A 27 8.96 15.08 1.49
C ALA A 27 9.67 14.03 0.62
N ALA A 28 8.93 13.05 0.08
CA ALA A 28 9.42 12.08 -0.90
C ALA A 28 9.74 12.70 -2.26
N GLY A 29 9.40 13.97 -2.50
CA GLY A 29 9.74 14.70 -3.71
C GLY A 29 8.63 14.76 -4.77
N LEU A 30 7.38 14.46 -4.43
CA LEU A 30 6.27 14.66 -5.35
C LEU A 30 6.05 16.17 -5.58
N ASP A 31 6.35 16.63 -6.79
CA ASP A 31 6.14 18.02 -7.19
C ASP A 31 4.64 18.30 -7.48
N PRO A 32 3.97 19.16 -6.68
CA PRO A 32 2.56 19.49 -6.87
C PRO A 32 2.26 20.30 -8.14
N LYS A 33 3.29 20.79 -8.86
CA LYS A 33 3.10 21.43 -10.17
C LYS A 33 2.96 20.40 -11.28
N LYS A 34 3.65 19.26 -11.18
CA LYS A 34 3.60 18.17 -12.17
C LYS A 34 2.53 17.14 -11.85
N SER A 35 2.33 16.85 -10.57
CA SER A 35 1.41 15.82 -10.07
C SER A 35 0.20 16.44 -9.37
N THR A 36 -0.96 15.77 -9.44
CA THR A 36 -2.18 16.24 -8.77
C THR A 36 -2.35 15.49 -7.45
N LEU A 37 -2.09 16.16 -6.33
CA LEU A 37 -2.31 15.60 -4.99
C LEU A 37 -3.67 16.04 -4.45
N PHE A 38 -4.54 15.09 -4.16
CA PHE A 38 -5.91 15.39 -3.70
C PHE A 38 -6.38 14.39 -2.64
N LEU A 39 -7.45 14.75 -1.94
CA LEU A 39 -8.12 13.88 -0.98
C LEU A 39 -9.27 13.15 -1.67
N GLN A 40 -9.26 11.82 -1.63
CA GLN A 40 -10.35 10.98 -2.16
C GLN A 40 -11.73 11.39 -1.61
N SER A 41 -11.81 11.76 -0.32
CA SER A 41 -13.05 12.19 0.32
C SER A 41 -13.55 13.56 -0.14
N ALA A 42 -12.72 14.36 -0.81
CA ALA A 42 -13.14 15.66 -1.34
C ALA A 42 -13.81 15.55 -2.72
N VAL A 43 -13.80 14.37 -3.33
CA VAL A 43 -14.32 14.14 -4.69
C VAL A 43 -15.46 13.12 -4.59
N SER A 44 -16.71 13.59 -4.60
CA SER A 44 -17.92 12.74 -4.49
C SER A 44 -18.04 11.74 -5.63
N ALA A 45 -17.45 12.04 -6.79
CA ALA A 45 -17.54 11.19 -7.97
C ALA A 45 -17.00 9.76 -7.73
N HIS A 46 -16.08 9.58 -6.78
CA HIS A 46 -15.56 8.27 -6.40
C HIS A 46 -16.66 7.36 -5.83
N THR A 47 -17.47 7.86 -4.91
CA THR A 47 -18.54 7.06 -4.30
C THR A 47 -19.68 6.81 -5.27
N GLU A 48 -20.01 7.81 -6.10
CA GLU A 48 -21.05 7.67 -7.12
C GLU A 48 -20.68 6.65 -8.19
N LEU A 49 -19.44 6.70 -8.72
CA LEU A 49 -19.02 5.69 -9.69
C LEU A 49 -18.89 4.32 -9.04
N ALA A 50 -18.38 4.23 -7.81
CA ALA A 50 -18.31 2.96 -7.09
C ALA A 50 -19.70 2.31 -6.96
N TRP A 51 -20.73 3.11 -6.62
CA TRP A 51 -22.11 2.64 -6.58
C TRP A 51 -22.58 2.12 -7.94
N ILE A 52 -22.37 2.89 -9.02
CA ILE A 52 -22.73 2.48 -10.38
C ILE A 52 -22.08 1.13 -10.74
N LEU A 53 -20.77 0.97 -10.49
CA LEU A 53 -20.04 -0.25 -10.81
C LEU A 53 -20.52 -1.44 -9.95
N MET A 54 -20.78 -1.21 -8.66
CA MET A 54 -21.32 -2.25 -7.77
C MET A 54 -22.70 -2.72 -8.24
N SER A 55 -23.62 -1.79 -8.52
CA SER A 55 -25.01 -2.10 -8.85
C SER A 55 -25.20 -2.70 -10.24
N THR A 56 -24.33 -2.40 -11.21
CA THR A 56 -24.58 -2.77 -12.62
C THR A 56 -23.78 -3.96 -13.13
N ILE A 57 -22.57 -4.21 -12.60
CA ILE A 57 -21.60 -5.12 -13.24
C ILE A 57 -20.79 -5.99 -12.28
N THR A 58 -20.95 -5.84 -10.96
CA THR A 58 -20.10 -6.52 -9.98
C THR A 58 -20.89 -7.60 -9.21
N PRO A 59 -20.74 -8.90 -9.53
CA PRO A 59 -21.35 -9.98 -8.77
C PRO A 59 -20.72 -10.13 -7.38
N VAL A 60 -21.54 -10.35 -6.37
CA VAL A 60 -21.09 -10.58 -4.97
C VAL A 60 -20.08 -11.74 -4.87
N GLY A 61 -20.27 -12.78 -5.67
CA GLY A 61 -19.39 -13.96 -5.67
C GLY A 61 -17.93 -13.66 -6.03
N GLU A 62 -17.67 -12.66 -6.87
CA GLU A 62 -16.31 -12.27 -7.24
C GLU A 62 -15.57 -11.59 -6.11
N LEU A 63 -16.27 -10.71 -5.38
CA LEU A 63 -15.72 -10.01 -4.22
C LEU A 63 -15.37 -11.01 -3.09
N ARG A 64 -16.21 -12.02 -2.86
CA ARG A 64 -15.96 -13.07 -1.86
C ARG A 64 -14.75 -13.96 -2.20
N ARG A 65 -14.37 -14.07 -3.48
CA ARG A 65 -13.23 -14.90 -3.91
C ARG A 65 -11.87 -14.20 -3.76
N MET A 66 -11.85 -12.91 -3.45
CA MET A 66 -10.60 -12.16 -3.30
C MET A 66 -9.75 -12.67 -2.13
N THR A 67 -8.45 -12.84 -2.40
CA THR A 67 -7.49 -13.38 -1.42
C THR A 67 -7.39 -12.47 -0.20
N GLN A 68 -7.25 -11.15 -0.42
CA GLN A 68 -7.17 -10.17 0.66
C GLN A 68 -8.43 -10.11 1.52
N PHE A 69 -9.62 -10.32 0.92
CA PHE A 69 -10.87 -10.37 1.69
C PHE A 69 -10.86 -11.59 2.62
N LYS A 70 -10.56 -12.79 2.09
CA LYS A 70 -10.49 -14.03 2.88
C LYS A 70 -9.47 -13.96 4.00
N GLU A 71 -8.30 -13.37 3.73
CA GLU A 71 -7.26 -13.18 4.75
C GLU A 71 -7.73 -12.22 5.84
N LYS A 72 -8.21 -11.02 5.47
CA LYS A 72 -8.58 -9.98 6.44
C LYS A 72 -9.86 -10.31 7.23
N SER A 73 -10.86 -10.95 6.60
CA SER A 73 -12.03 -11.49 7.31
C SER A 73 -11.62 -12.63 8.25
N GLY A 74 -10.61 -13.42 7.85
CA GLY A 74 -9.99 -14.44 8.71
C GLY A 74 -9.25 -13.84 9.92
N PHE A 75 -8.69 -12.64 9.81
CA PHE A 75 -8.13 -11.90 10.95
C PHE A 75 -9.21 -11.33 11.87
N ALA A 76 -10.36 -10.87 11.33
CA ALA A 76 -11.50 -10.44 12.12
C ALA A 76 -12.03 -11.58 13.04
N ARG A 77 -11.91 -12.85 12.61
CA ARG A 77 -12.18 -14.03 13.46
C ARG A 77 -11.37 -14.02 14.77
N ARG A 78 -10.08 -13.66 14.71
CA ARG A 78 -9.20 -13.69 15.89
C ARG A 78 -9.51 -12.58 16.89
N SER A 79 -10.02 -11.44 16.42
CA SER A 79 -10.42 -10.34 17.30
C SER A 79 -11.77 -10.56 17.97
N VAL A 80 -12.65 -11.40 17.39
CA VAL A 80 -14.05 -11.53 17.85
C VAL A 80 -14.35 -12.77 18.68
N ASN A 81 -13.50 -13.81 18.72
CA ASN A 81 -13.73 -14.92 19.65
C ASN A 81 -12.46 -15.54 20.28
N LEU A 82 -12.31 -15.25 21.58
CA LEU A 82 -12.23 -16.29 22.61
C LEU A 82 -13.41 -17.28 22.41
N ARG A 83 -13.13 -18.59 22.46
CA ARG A 83 -14.06 -19.75 22.51
C ARG A 83 -14.39 -20.48 21.19
N LYS A 84 -13.64 -21.59 21.06
CA LYS A 84 -14.02 -22.98 20.79
C LYS A 84 -14.41 -23.46 19.37
N ASN A 85 -13.69 -24.55 19.05
CA ASN A 85 -14.03 -25.76 18.29
C ASN A 85 -14.02 -25.71 16.76
N MET A 86 -12.87 -26.19 16.27
CA MET A 86 -12.50 -26.55 14.92
C MET A 86 -13.36 -27.73 14.42
N THR A 87 -14.19 -27.49 13.39
CA THR A 87 -14.77 -28.57 12.57
C THR A 87 -14.25 -28.50 11.15
N LYS A 88 -14.08 -29.69 10.55
CA LYS A 88 -13.26 -30.02 9.38
C LYS A 88 -13.91 -29.68 8.01
N TYR A 89 -15.03 -28.97 7.97
CA TYR A 89 -15.74 -28.62 6.74
C TYR A 89 -15.95 -27.10 6.63
N PRO A 90 -15.97 -26.51 5.42
CA PRO A 90 -16.15 -25.08 5.22
C PRO A 90 -17.60 -24.69 5.46
N VAL A 91 -18.02 -24.70 6.72
CA VAL A 91 -19.27 -24.04 7.13
C VAL A 91 -19.07 -22.56 6.87
N ILE A 92 -20.04 -21.93 6.20
CA ILE A 92 -20.10 -20.47 6.08
C ILE A 92 -20.13 -19.95 7.52
N ASP A 93 -18.99 -19.48 7.99
CA ASP A 93 -18.78 -19.02 9.35
C ASP A 93 -19.41 -17.63 9.50
N TYR A 94 -20.69 -17.62 9.83
CA TYR A 94 -21.49 -16.41 9.99
C TYR A 94 -20.88 -15.44 11.04
N ALA A 95 -20.20 -15.95 12.06
CA ALA A 95 -19.55 -15.13 13.09
C ALA A 95 -18.39 -14.29 12.54
N ALA A 96 -17.63 -14.81 11.56
CA ALA A 96 -16.57 -14.04 10.88
C ALA A 96 -17.14 -12.91 9.99
N LEU A 97 -18.34 -13.13 9.43
CA LEU A 97 -19.07 -12.16 8.62
C LEU A 97 -19.73 -11.09 9.49
N GLU A 98 -20.23 -11.43 10.68
CA GLU A 98 -20.83 -10.48 11.64
C GLU A 98 -19.85 -9.37 12.07
N ALA A 99 -18.56 -9.72 12.22
CA ALA A 99 -17.51 -8.77 12.59
C ALA A 99 -16.94 -7.95 11.42
N THR A 100 -17.26 -8.33 10.18
CA THR A 100 -16.61 -7.78 8.99
C THR A 100 -17.49 -6.75 8.31
N ASN A 101 -17.04 -5.49 8.29
CA ASN A 101 -17.75 -4.41 7.59
C ASN A 101 -17.90 -4.70 6.09
N VAL A 102 -19.07 -4.37 5.53
CA VAL A 102 -19.35 -4.45 4.08
C VAL A 102 -18.34 -3.65 3.25
N GLY A 103 -17.81 -2.55 3.82
CA GLY A 103 -16.74 -1.78 3.20
C GLY A 103 -15.49 -2.62 2.88
N LEU A 104 -15.14 -3.60 3.71
CA LEU A 104 -13.99 -4.48 3.46
C LEU A 104 -14.22 -5.44 2.29
N LEU A 105 -15.47 -5.79 2.01
CA LEU A 105 -15.84 -6.59 0.83
C LEU A 105 -15.86 -5.74 -0.45
N THR A 106 -16.30 -4.49 -0.34
CA THR A 106 -16.65 -3.63 -1.48
C THR A 106 -15.55 -2.64 -1.87
N TYR A 107 -14.54 -2.40 -1.04
CA TYR A 107 -13.44 -1.48 -1.38
C TYR A 107 -12.70 -1.79 -2.69
N PRO A 108 -12.59 -3.04 -3.18
CA PRO A 108 -11.97 -3.29 -4.48
C PRO A 108 -12.74 -2.61 -5.62
N VAL A 109 -14.05 -2.45 -5.48
CA VAL A 109 -14.87 -1.71 -6.45
C VAL A 109 -14.69 -0.21 -6.31
N LEU A 110 -14.53 0.29 -5.08
CA LEU A 110 -14.13 1.69 -4.85
C LEU A 110 -12.75 1.98 -5.47
N MET A 111 -11.79 1.06 -5.33
CA MET A 111 -10.49 1.15 -5.97
C MET A 111 -10.59 1.16 -7.50
N ALA A 112 -11.49 0.35 -8.08
CA ALA A 112 -11.76 0.40 -9.52
C ALA A 112 -12.31 1.78 -9.93
N ALA A 113 -13.26 2.34 -9.16
CA ALA A 113 -13.77 3.68 -9.40
C ALA A 113 -12.66 4.76 -9.31
N ASP A 114 -11.77 4.64 -8.32
CA ASP A 114 -10.63 5.54 -8.15
C ASP A 114 -9.72 5.58 -9.39
N ILE A 115 -9.56 4.45 -10.10
CA ILE A 115 -8.71 4.34 -11.28
C ILE A 115 -9.45 4.80 -12.54
N LEU A 116 -10.71 4.37 -12.71
CA LEU A 116 -11.47 4.55 -13.95
C LEU A 116 -11.99 5.98 -14.16
N LEU A 117 -12.15 6.77 -13.09
CA LEU A 117 -12.57 8.17 -13.17
C LEU A 117 -11.61 9.08 -13.94
N TYR A 118 -10.33 8.72 -14.00
CA TYR A 118 -9.27 9.58 -14.53
C TYR A 118 -8.67 9.09 -15.84
N ASP A 119 -9.33 8.15 -16.53
CA ASP A 119 -8.82 7.54 -17.77
C ASP A 119 -7.38 7.02 -17.64
N THR A 120 -7.11 6.43 -16.47
CA THR A 120 -5.78 5.99 -16.06
C THR A 120 -5.26 4.90 -16.98
N LYS A 121 -4.12 5.18 -17.65
CA LYS A 121 -3.45 4.20 -18.52
C LYS A 121 -2.55 3.23 -17.74
N PHE A 122 -1.88 3.74 -16.71
CA PHE A 122 -0.91 2.99 -15.92
C PHE A 122 -1.15 3.19 -14.43
N VAL A 123 -1.08 2.10 -13.67
CA VAL A 123 -1.28 2.12 -12.23
C VAL A 123 -0.02 1.56 -11.55
N PRO A 124 0.77 2.39 -10.84
CA PRO A 124 1.93 1.91 -10.09
C PRO A 124 1.45 1.17 -8.85
N VAL A 125 1.64 -0.14 -8.82
CA VAL A 125 1.19 -1.00 -7.72
C VAL A 125 2.21 -2.08 -7.38
N GLY A 126 2.21 -2.50 -6.11
CA GLY A 126 2.92 -3.70 -5.69
C GLY A 126 2.21 -4.98 -6.15
N HIS A 127 2.95 -6.08 -6.16
CA HIS A 127 2.46 -7.41 -6.56
C HIS A 127 1.19 -7.85 -5.79
N ASP A 128 1.04 -7.41 -4.53
CA ASP A 128 -0.12 -7.72 -3.69
C ASP A 128 -1.44 -7.10 -4.18
N GLN A 129 -1.38 -6.07 -5.02
CA GLN A 129 -2.56 -5.37 -5.55
C GLN A 129 -2.90 -5.77 -6.99
N LEU A 130 -2.15 -6.68 -7.61
CA LEU A 130 -2.40 -7.15 -8.97
C LEU A 130 -3.80 -7.75 -9.13
N GLN A 131 -4.28 -8.48 -8.13
CA GLN A 131 -5.63 -9.05 -8.15
C GLN A 131 -6.72 -7.96 -8.22
N HIS A 132 -6.55 -6.85 -7.51
CA HIS A 132 -7.51 -5.73 -7.56
C HIS A 132 -7.44 -4.97 -8.88
N LEU A 133 -6.24 -4.84 -9.45
CA LEU A 133 -6.09 -4.23 -10.76
C LEU A 133 -6.74 -5.09 -11.85
N GLU A 134 -6.64 -6.42 -11.77
CA GLU A 134 -7.34 -7.30 -12.71
C GLU A 134 -8.86 -7.22 -12.55
N LEU A 135 -9.39 -7.12 -11.31
CA LEU A 135 -10.81 -6.79 -11.11
C LEU A 135 -11.17 -5.48 -11.82
N THR A 136 -10.36 -4.43 -11.65
CA THR A 136 -10.60 -3.13 -12.27
C THR A 136 -10.69 -3.22 -13.80
N ARG A 137 -9.78 -3.98 -14.42
CA ARG A 137 -9.77 -4.25 -15.87
C ARG A 137 -11.00 -5.03 -16.32
N GLU A 138 -11.40 -6.04 -15.55
CA GLU A 138 -12.60 -6.82 -15.82
C GLU A 138 -13.88 -5.97 -15.74
N LEU A 139 -14.00 -5.13 -14.71
CA LEU A 139 -15.12 -4.19 -14.57
C LEU A 139 -15.17 -3.19 -15.72
N ALA A 140 -14.02 -2.65 -16.16
CA ALA A 140 -13.94 -1.78 -17.31
C ALA A 140 -14.43 -2.48 -18.60
N ARG A 141 -13.98 -3.72 -18.86
CA ARG A 141 -14.40 -4.53 -20.02
C ARG A 141 -15.90 -4.80 -20.00
N ARG A 142 -16.45 -5.23 -18.86
CA ARG A 142 -17.89 -5.51 -18.71
C ARG A 142 -18.74 -4.27 -18.91
N PHE A 143 -18.35 -3.15 -18.31
CA PHE A 143 -19.05 -1.89 -18.50
C PHE A 143 -19.04 -1.48 -19.97
N ASN A 144 -17.86 -1.52 -20.61
CA ASN A 144 -17.71 -1.17 -22.02
C ASN A 144 -18.52 -2.07 -22.95
N LYS A 145 -18.62 -3.37 -22.64
CA LYS A 145 -19.43 -4.32 -23.41
C LYS A 145 -20.93 -4.02 -23.27
N ARG A 146 -21.39 -3.63 -22.08
CA ARG A 146 -22.81 -3.42 -21.79
C ARG A 146 -23.33 -2.04 -22.18
N PHE A 147 -22.56 -0.98 -21.94
CA PHE A 147 -22.99 0.42 -22.09
C PHE A 147 -22.18 1.19 -23.15
N GLY A 148 -21.33 0.48 -23.89
CA GLY A 148 -20.43 1.02 -24.90
C GLY A 148 -19.11 1.53 -24.33
N LYS A 149 -18.09 1.60 -25.20
CA LYS A 149 -16.71 1.93 -24.83
C LYS A 149 -16.62 3.33 -24.20
N ILE A 150 -16.30 3.37 -22.92
CA ILE A 150 -16.08 4.60 -22.15
C ILE A 150 -14.81 4.52 -21.29
N PHE A 151 -14.49 3.36 -20.72
CA PHE A 151 -13.33 3.19 -19.83
C PHE A 151 -12.10 2.69 -20.59
N ILE A 152 -10.94 3.18 -20.20
CA ILE A 152 -9.64 2.61 -20.60
C ILE A 152 -9.30 1.47 -19.65
N GLU A 153 -8.79 0.37 -20.18
CA GLU A 153 -8.24 -0.71 -19.35
C GLU A 153 -6.87 -0.30 -18.82
N PRO A 154 -6.70 -0.10 -17.50
CA PRO A 154 -5.42 0.27 -16.93
C PRO A 154 -4.42 -0.89 -17.03
N LYS A 155 -3.14 -0.55 -17.21
CA LYS A 155 -2.01 -1.51 -17.16
C LYS A 155 -1.24 -1.40 -15.84
N PRO A 156 -0.73 -2.50 -15.28
CA PRO A 156 0.16 -2.42 -14.13
C PRO A 156 1.46 -1.74 -14.54
N LEU A 157 1.95 -0.86 -13.68
CA LEU A 157 3.33 -0.40 -13.70
C LEU A 157 4.03 -0.98 -12.48
N LEU A 158 4.73 -2.10 -12.68
CA LEU A 158 5.48 -2.75 -11.61
C LEU A 158 6.80 -2.01 -11.43
N THR A 159 7.09 -1.63 -10.19
CA THR A 159 8.43 -1.15 -9.84
C THR A 159 9.35 -2.34 -9.68
N GLU A 160 10.60 -2.22 -10.16
CA GLU A 160 11.67 -3.20 -9.90
C GLU A 160 12.00 -3.35 -8.41
N THR A 161 11.50 -2.43 -7.57
CA THR A 161 11.76 -2.39 -6.14
C THR A 161 11.44 -3.73 -5.47
N PRO A 162 12.46 -4.40 -4.88
CA PRO A 162 12.31 -5.73 -4.34
C PRO A 162 11.40 -5.72 -3.11
N ARG A 163 10.66 -6.82 -2.94
CA ARG A 163 9.86 -7.09 -1.75
C ARG A 163 10.75 -7.04 -0.51
N LEU A 164 10.65 -5.97 0.28
CA LEU A 164 11.39 -5.85 1.54
C LEU A 164 10.76 -6.76 2.61
N MET A 165 11.62 -7.60 3.20
CA MET A 165 11.21 -8.59 4.21
C MET A 165 11.34 -8.00 5.62
N SER A 166 10.57 -8.56 6.54
CA SER A 166 10.53 -8.14 7.94
C SER A 166 11.89 -8.35 8.60
N LEU A 167 12.34 -7.37 9.40
CA LEU A 167 13.63 -7.46 10.09
C LEU A 167 13.66 -8.60 11.12
N ASN A 168 12.52 -8.97 11.69
CA ASN A 168 12.40 -10.02 12.70
C ASN A 168 11.93 -11.38 12.14
N ASP A 169 11.41 -11.39 10.91
CA ASP A 169 10.88 -12.58 10.24
C ASP A 169 11.14 -12.48 8.73
N PRO A 170 12.29 -12.98 8.27
CA PRO A 170 12.69 -12.91 6.86
C PRO A 170 11.75 -13.64 5.90
N ALA A 171 10.83 -14.48 6.37
CA ALA A 171 9.84 -15.16 5.53
C ALA A 171 8.60 -14.28 5.25
N ARG A 172 8.41 -13.20 6.02
CA ARG A 172 7.25 -12.30 5.90
C ARG A 172 7.66 -10.94 5.34
N LYS A 173 6.77 -10.32 4.56
CA LYS A 173 6.95 -8.95 4.07
C LYS A 173 6.83 -7.96 5.24
N MET A 174 7.57 -6.86 5.20
CA MET A 174 7.33 -5.74 6.12
C MET A 174 5.86 -5.32 6.05
N SER A 175 5.21 -5.23 7.21
CA SER A 175 3.81 -4.84 7.34
C SER A 175 3.61 -3.89 8.51
N LYS A 176 2.82 -2.83 8.29
CA LYS A 176 2.44 -1.87 9.35
C LYS A 176 1.80 -2.55 10.57
N SER A 177 1.16 -3.71 10.38
CA SER A 177 0.56 -4.51 11.45
C SER A 177 1.59 -5.22 12.34
N HIS A 178 2.87 -5.27 11.96
CA HIS A 178 3.96 -5.86 12.76
C HIS A 178 5.11 -4.84 12.92
N PRO A 179 4.94 -3.80 13.77
CA PRO A 179 5.85 -2.66 13.86
C PRO A 179 7.29 -3.03 14.24
N ALA A 180 7.48 -4.09 15.01
CA ALA A 180 8.81 -4.53 15.48
C ALA A 180 9.73 -4.97 14.33
N GLY A 181 9.16 -5.49 13.23
CA GLY A 181 9.91 -5.94 12.06
C GLY A 181 10.00 -4.90 10.94
N CYS A 182 9.50 -3.69 11.15
CA CYS A 182 9.37 -2.68 10.10
C CYS A 182 10.11 -1.40 10.43
N LEU A 183 10.75 -0.82 9.42
CA LEU A 183 11.30 0.52 9.46
C LEU A 183 10.25 1.51 8.94
N PHE A 184 9.85 2.46 9.78
CA PHE A 184 8.97 3.55 9.37
C PHE A 184 9.81 4.75 8.96
N LEU A 185 9.33 5.48 7.95
CA LEU A 185 10.00 6.69 7.46
C LEU A 185 10.16 7.77 8.53
N ASP A 186 9.28 7.75 9.54
CA ASP A 186 9.28 8.68 10.68
C ASP A 186 10.02 8.16 11.91
N ASP A 187 10.61 6.95 11.87
CA ASP A 187 11.35 6.42 13.01
C ASP A 187 12.50 7.36 13.39
N LYS A 188 12.68 7.57 14.70
CA LYS A 188 13.81 8.35 15.21
C LYS A 188 15.11 7.60 14.93
N PRO A 189 16.24 8.30 14.79
CA PRO A 189 17.54 7.65 14.59
C PRO A 189 17.86 6.54 15.59
N ALA A 190 17.49 6.73 16.86
CA ALA A 190 17.66 5.72 17.90
C ALA A 190 16.80 4.46 17.66
N ASP A 191 15.56 4.63 17.21
CA ASP A 191 14.64 3.51 16.93
C ASP A 191 15.09 2.71 15.71
N ILE A 192 15.56 3.41 14.65
CA ILE A 192 16.14 2.78 13.45
C ILE A 192 17.33 1.90 13.85
N ARG A 193 18.28 2.47 14.59
CA ARG A 193 19.46 1.74 15.08
C ARG A 193 19.08 0.53 15.91
N LYS A 194 18.13 0.68 16.85
CA LYS A 194 17.64 -0.41 17.70
C LYS A 194 16.98 -1.53 16.89
N LYS A 195 16.14 -1.20 15.90
CA LYS A 195 15.45 -2.18 15.05
C LYS A 195 16.42 -2.94 14.16
N ILE A 196 17.36 -2.25 13.52
CA ILE A 196 18.37 -2.87 12.65
C ILE A 196 19.32 -3.75 13.47
N GLN A 197 19.75 -3.30 14.65
CA GLN A 197 20.62 -4.10 15.52
C GLN A 197 19.96 -5.41 15.96
N ARG A 198 18.64 -5.39 16.17
CA ARG A 198 17.83 -6.56 16.55
C ARG A 198 17.36 -7.40 15.36
N ALA A 199 17.69 -7.02 14.13
CA ALA A 199 17.28 -7.80 12.96
C ALA A 199 17.82 -9.22 13.05
N VAL A 200 17.00 -10.20 12.68
CA VAL A 200 17.38 -11.62 12.65
C VAL A 200 18.46 -11.82 11.58
N THR A 201 19.47 -12.59 11.92
CA THR A 201 20.57 -13.01 11.03
C THR A 201 20.86 -14.50 11.26
N ASP A 202 21.62 -15.12 10.36
CA ASP A 202 22.06 -16.50 10.58
C ASP A 202 23.22 -16.58 11.60
N SER A 203 23.69 -17.80 11.86
CA SER A 203 24.82 -18.08 12.76
C SER A 203 26.18 -18.15 12.04
N LYS A 204 26.25 -17.88 10.73
CA LYS A 204 27.48 -18.04 9.93
C LYS A 204 28.44 -16.85 10.08
N ASN A 205 27.94 -15.71 10.57
CA ASN A 205 28.70 -14.47 10.80
C ASN A 205 29.52 -14.00 9.57
N LYS A 206 28.95 -14.19 8.38
CA LYS A 206 29.53 -13.75 7.09
C LYS A 206 28.54 -12.86 6.35
N VAL A 207 28.94 -11.64 6.01
CA VAL A 207 28.14 -10.71 5.21
C VAL A 207 28.28 -11.09 3.74
N GLN A 208 27.48 -12.05 3.32
CA GLN A 208 27.51 -12.59 1.97
C GLN A 208 26.10 -12.65 1.39
N TYR A 209 25.96 -12.28 0.12
CA TYR A 209 24.69 -12.29 -0.57
C TYR A 209 24.39 -13.68 -1.10
N ASP A 210 23.27 -14.24 -0.65
CA ASP A 210 22.83 -15.54 -1.12
C ASP A 210 21.87 -15.41 -2.30
N LYS A 211 22.38 -15.67 -3.51
CA LYS A 211 21.58 -15.68 -4.74
C LYS A 211 20.49 -16.76 -4.74
N LYS A 212 20.63 -17.82 -3.94
CA LYS A 212 19.63 -18.90 -3.81
C LYS A 212 18.60 -18.60 -2.71
N GLU A 213 18.71 -17.45 -2.03
CA GLU A 213 17.86 -17.03 -0.90
C GLU A 213 17.80 -18.05 0.26
N ALA A 214 18.77 -18.97 0.40
CA ALA A 214 18.82 -19.90 1.54
C ALA A 214 19.14 -19.19 2.86
N ASN A 215 19.78 -18.01 2.81
CA ASN A 215 19.76 -17.03 3.89
C ASN A 215 19.04 -15.73 3.45
N PRO A 216 17.71 -15.65 3.65
CA PRO A 216 16.93 -14.47 3.28
C PRO A 216 17.20 -13.27 4.19
N ALA A 217 17.68 -13.51 5.41
CA ALA A 217 17.80 -12.48 6.45
C ALA A 217 18.92 -11.46 6.14
N VAL A 218 20.14 -11.95 5.90
CA VAL A 218 21.30 -11.10 5.58
C VAL A 218 21.16 -10.52 4.18
N SER A 219 20.66 -11.30 3.22
CA SER A 219 20.42 -10.84 1.85
C SER A 219 19.42 -9.67 1.80
N ASN A 220 18.37 -9.68 2.64
CA ASN A 220 17.43 -8.56 2.76
C ASN A 220 18.12 -7.27 3.26
N LEU A 221 18.99 -7.37 4.27
CA LEU A 221 19.75 -6.23 4.79
C LEU A 221 20.74 -5.67 3.76
N MET A 222 21.43 -6.55 3.01
CA MET A 222 22.33 -6.15 1.93
C MET A 222 21.58 -5.48 0.77
N ARG A 223 20.35 -5.92 0.45
CA ARG A 223 19.50 -5.25 -0.53
C ARG A 223 19.20 -3.80 -0.09
N ILE A 224 18.80 -3.60 1.17
CA ILE A 224 18.55 -2.25 1.70
C ILE A 224 19.81 -1.39 1.60
N TYR A 225 20.97 -1.93 1.98
CA TYR A 225 22.25 -1.22 1.89
C TYR A 225 22.58 -0.81 0.44
N LYS A 226 22.45 -1.75 -0.51
CA LYS A 226 22.64 -1.50 -1.95
C LYS A 226 21.75 -0.37 -2.45
N GLU A 227 20.44 -0.43 -2.20
CA GLU A 227 19.49 0.55 -2.74
C GLU A 227 19.68 1.96 -2.16
N LEU A 228 20.24 2.08 -0.96
CA LEU A 228 20.50 3.39 -0.32
C LEU A 228 21.88 3.97 -0.65
N THR A 229 22.87 3.13 -0.95
CA THR A 229 24.25 3.56 -1.25
C THR A 229 24.59 3.54 -2.73
N ASN A 230 23.75 2.91 -3.56
CA ASN A 230 24.03 2.57 -4.96
C ASN A 230 25.26 1.68 -5.18
N LYS A 231 25.85 1.09 -4.11
CA LYS A 231 26.95 0.13 -4.23
C LYS A 231 26.45 -1.20 -4.77
N SER A 232 27.26 -1.85 -5.59
CA SER A 232 27.04 -3.23 -6.02
C SER A 232 27.16 -4.21 -4.86
N ILE A 233 26.53 -5.37 -4.99
CA ILE A 233 26.61 -6.44 -3.97
C ILE A 233 28.07 -6.84 -3.70
N ARG A 234 28.90 -6.89 -4.74
CA ARG A 234 30.32 -7.26 -4.62
C ARG A 234 31.12 -6.25 -3.80
N GLU A 235 30.88 -4.96 -4.01
CA GLU A 235 31.53 -3.90 -3.22
C GLU A 235 31.13 -4.00 -1.74
N ILE A 236 29.86 -4.32 -1.45
CA ILE A 236 29.39 -4.53 -0.08
C ILE A 236 30.07 -5.75 0.55
N GLU A 237 30.17 -6.87 -0.18
CA GLU A 237 30.87 -8.07 0.31
C GLU A 237 32.35 -7.81 0.60
N GLN A 238 33.02 -7.02 -0.24
CA GLN A 238 34.41 -6.61 -0.03
C GLN A 238 34.56 -5.68 1.17
N GLU A 239 33.69 -4.68 1.30
CA GLU A 239 33.69 -3.70 2.39
C GLU A 239 33.48 -4.36 3.77
N PHE A 240 32.67 -5.41 3.81
CA PHE A 240 32.38 -6.16 5.03
C PHE A 240 33.09 -7.52 5.12
N SER A 241 34.12 -7.73 4.29
CA SER A 241 34.96 -8.93 4.37
C SER A 241 35.70 -8.96 5.71
N GLY A 242 35.62 -10.09 6.42
CA GLY A 242 36.20 -10.26 7.75
C GLY A 242 35.47 -9.51 8.88
N LYS A 243 34.42 -8.74 8.57
CA LYS A 243 33.61 -8.01 9.56
C LYS A 243 32.40 -8.84 10.01
N GLY A 244 32.10 -8.78 11.31
CA GLY A 244 30.93 -9.46 11.88
C GLY A 244 29.61 -8.73 11.62
N TYR A 245 28.48 -9.40 11.88
CA TYR A 245 27.15 -8.81 11.66
C TYR A 245 26.86 -7.55 12.49
N ALA A 246 27.48 -7.41 13.67
CA ALA A 246 27.30 -6.22 14.50
C ALA A 246 27.81 -4.95 13.80
N GLU A 247 28.97 -5.04 13.13
CA GLU A 247 29.56 -3.90 12.43
C GLU A 247 28.77 -3.57 11.16
N PHE A 248 28.35 -4.59 10.41
CA PHE A 248 27.47 -4.42 9.24
C PHE A 248 26.13 -3.78 9.61
N LYS A 249 25.46 -4.25 10.67
CA LYS A 249 24.20 -3.68 11.15
C LYS A 249 24.36 -2.23 11.60
N LYS A 250 25.49 -1.88 12.22
CA LYS A 250 25.79 -0.49 12.61
C LYS A 250 25.93 0.40 11.38
N ALA A 251 26.74 -0.01 10.40
CA ALA A 251 26.93 0.74 9.15
C ALA A 251 25.61 0.90 8.38
N LEU A 252 24.82 -0.17 8.25
CA LEU A 252 23.50 -0.12 7.63
C LEU A 252 22.57 0.86 8.37
N ALA A 253 22.58 0.85 9.70
CA ALA A 253 21.74 1.75 10.47
C ALA A 253 22.11 3.22 10.23
N ASP A 254 23.39 3.55 10.14
CA ASP A 254 23.83 4.92 9.87
C ASP A 254 23.42 5.36 8.46
N VAL A 255 23.62 4.51 7.44
CA VAL A 255 23.14 4.77 6.07
C VAL A 255 21.63 5.03 6.01
N VAL A 256 20.82 4.22 6.71
CA VAL A 256 19.37 4.40 6.76
C VAL A 256 19.00 5.69 7.50
N VAL A 257 19.69 6.00 8.60
CA VAL A 257 19.47 7.23 9.36
C VAL A 257 19.73 8.46 8.51
N ASP A 258 20.83 8.46 7.75
CA ASP A 258 21.23 9.58 6.90
C ASP A 258 20.29 9.74 5.70
N ALA A 259 19.93 8.64 5.03
CA ALA A 259 18.96 8.67 3.93
C ALA A 259 17.60 9.24 4.37
N LEU A 260 17.12 8.86 5.57
CA LEU A 260 15.87 9.37 6.12
C LEU A 260 15.99 10.75 6.77
N LYS A 261 17.20 11.27 6.99
CA LYS A 261 17.40 12.61 7.60
C LYS A 261 16.79 13.70 6.73
N VAL A 262 17.14 13.73 5.44
CA VAL A 262 16.62 14.70 4.47
C VAL A 262 15.09 14.59 4.36
N PHE A 263 14.56 13.37 4.37
CA PHE A 263 13.12 13.14 4.36
C PHE A 263 12.43 13.73 5.59
N ARG A 264 12.94 13.44 6.80
CA ARG A 264 12.38 13.96 8.06
C ARG A 264 12.44 15.48 8.15
N GLU A 265 13.51 16.10 7.65
CA GLU A 265 13.66 17.56 7.59
C GLU A 265 12.63 18.18 6.65
N LYS A 266 12.51 17.67 5.41
CA LYS A 266 11.50 18.13 4.44
C LYS A 266 10.06 17.94 4.94
N LYS A 267 9.79 16.90 5.72
CA LYS A 267 8.46 16.65 6.28
C LYS A 267 8.04 17.73 7.29
N ARG A 268 8.98 18.34 8.02
CA ARG A 268 8.72 19.36 9.05
C ARG A 268 8.41 20.76 8.50
N THR A 269 8.96 21.13 7.35
CA THR A 269 8.99 22.53 6.85
C THR A 269 7.81 22.95 5.96
N ASN A 270 6.80 22.10 5.75
CA ASN A 270 5.76 22.35 4.74
C ASN A 270 4.56 23.17 5.25
N GLU A 271 4.68 24.51 5.27
CA GLU A 271 3.60 25.44 5.65
C GLU A 271 2.52 25.67 4.57
N SER A 272 2.70 25.20 3.33
CA SER A 272 1.73 25.44 2.23
C SER A 272 0.81 24.25 1.87
N LEU A 273 0.67 23.25 2.75
CA LEU A 273 -0.06 22.01 2.48
C LEU A 273 -1.51 22.23 2.01
N MET A 274 -2.24 23.10 2.69
CA MET A 274 -3.67 23.33 2.42
C MET A 274 -3.91 23.97 1.05
N LYS A 275 -3.00 24.84 0.60
CA LYS A 275 -3.07 25.45 -0.74
C LYS A 275 -2.86 24.39 -1.83
N VAL A 276 -1.89 23.49 -1.64
CA VAL A 276 -1.63 22.37 -2.55
C VAL A 276 -2.85 21.47 -2.66
N LEU A 277 -3.44 21.07 -1.53
CA LEU A 277 -4.63 20.22 -1.50
C LEU A 277 -5.85 20.89 -2.11
N LYS A 278 -6.10 22.18 -1.81
CA LYS A 278 -7.21 22.91 -2.41
C LYS A 278 -7.10 22.92 -3.93
N ARG A 279 -5.91 23.20 -4.47
CA ARG A 279 -5.66 23.19 -5.92
C ARG A 279 -5.83 21.79 -6.52
N GLY A 280 -5.28 20.78 -5.87
CA GLY A 280 -5.38 19.40 -6.34
C GLY A 280 -6.80 18.85 -6.31
N ASN A 281 -7.56 19.15 -5.26
CA ASN A 281 -8.98 18.80 -5.14
C ASN A 281 -9.80 19.42 -6.27
N VAL A 282 -9.64 20.72 -6.54
CA VAL A 282 -10.35 21.40 -7.64
C VAL A 282 -10.07 20.73 -8.99
N LYS A 283 -8.79 20.42 -9.26
CA LYS A 283 -8.39 19.74 -10.50
C LYS A 283 -8.97 18.32 -10.59
N ALA A 284 -8.91 17.55 -9.51
CA ALA A 284 -9.43 16.19 -9.46
C ALA A 284 -10.96 16.16 -9.64
N VAL A 285 -11.70 17.03 -8.94
CA VAL A 285 -13.15 17.19 -9.10
C VAL A 285 -13.49 17.49 -10.56
N SER A 286 -12.82 18.46 -11.19
CA SER A 286 -13.12 18.84 -12.58
C SER A 286 -12.99 17.67 -13.55
N VAL A 287 -11.95 16.83 -13.42
CA VAL A 287 -11.75 15.66 -14.29
C VAL A 287 -12.77 14.56 -13.97
N ALA A 288 -12.92 14.22 -12.68
CA ALA A 288 -13.77 13.13 -12.24
C ALA A 288 -15.26 13.39 -12.53
N THR A 289 -15.73 14.63 -12.32
CA THR A 289 -17.12 15.01 -12.61
C THR A 289 -17.42 14.90 -14.10
N LYS A 290 -16.51 15.36 -14.98
CA LYS A 290 -16.68 15.21 -16.44
C LYS A 290 -16.84 13.73 -16.83
N LYS A 291 -15.99 12.86 -16.27
CA LYS A 291 -16.06 11.42 -16.54
C LYS A 291 -17.37 10.83 -16.03
N LEU A 292 -17.77 11.17 -14.81
CA LEU A 292 -18.99 10.69 -14.19
C LEU A 292 -20.24 11.12 -14.96
N THR A 293 -20.32 12.37 -15.43
CA THR A 293 -21.43 12.84 -16.26
C THR A 293 -21.55 12.01 -17.55
N ALA A 294 -20.42 11.71 -18.21
CA ALA A 294 -20.42 10.85 -19.39
C ALA A 294 -20.90 9.42 -19.05
N VAL A 295 -20.49 8.87 -17.91
CA VAL A 295 -20.96 7.56 -17.42
C VAL A 295 -22.46 7.58 -17.15
N LYS A 296 -22.97 8.57 -16.41
CA LYS A 296 -24.40 8.74 -16.09
C LYS A 296 -25.26 8.76 -17.35
N LYS A 297 -24.85 9.56 -18.35
CA LYS A 297 -25.51 9.63 -19.66
C LYS A 297 -25.56 8.26 -20.37
N ARG A 298 -24.51 7.44 -20.26
CA ARG A 298 -24.46 6.10 -20.88
C ARG A 298 -25.41 5.09 -20.23
N ILE A 299 -25.70 5.25 -18.95
CA ILE A 299 -26.57 4.34 -18.19
C ILE A 299 -28.00 4.89 -18.01
N GLY A 300 -28.31 6.02 -18.66
CA GLY A 300 -29.64 6.63 -18.62
C GLY A 300 -29.96 7.39 -17.33
N LEU A 301 -28.95 7.76 -16.53
CA LEU A 301 -29.13 8.66 -15.39
C LEU A 301 -29.08 10.13 -15.85
N ILE A 302 -29.95 10.94 -15.24
CA ILE A 302 -30.08 12.39 -15.47
C ILE A 302 -29.13 13.16 -14.55
#